data_AF-A0A9E6X4M9-F1
#
_entry.id   AF-A0A9E6X4M9-F1
#
_cell.length_a   1.000
_cell.length_b   1.000
_cell.length_c   1.000
_cell.angle_alpha   90.00
_cell.angle_beta   90.00
_cell.angle_gamma   90.00
#
_symmetry.space_group_name_H-M   'P 1'
#
loop_
_entity.id
_entity.type
_entity.pdbx_description
1 polymer ?
#
loop_
_entity_poly.entity_id
_entity_poly.type
_entity_poly.pdbx_seq_one_letter_code
_entity_poly.pdbx_strand_id
1 'polypeptide(L)' 'MADAERSLTMLLPGFGLVECVTTTTEAKDGSVRDIRVESAVDKDGRRVDYRTWARIEQLLRGR' A
#
# COMPACT_ATOMS: atom_id res chain seq x y z
N MET A 1 -17.24 -2.21 -11.74
CA MET A 1 -15.86 -2.23 -11.21
C MET A 1 -15.91 -1.41 -9.96
N ALA A 2 -15.63 -2.00 -8.81
CA ALA A 2 -15.59 -1.29 -7.54
C ALA A 2 -14.12 -1.07 -7.21
N ASP A 3 -13.73 0.17 -6.97
CA ASP A 3 -12.48 0.47 -6.28
C ASP A 3 -12.77 0.41 -4.79
N ALA A 4 -12.01 -0.43 -4.07
CA ALA A 4 -12.09 -0.54 -2.63
C ALA A 4 -10.88 0.14 -2.01
N GLU A 5 -11.13 1.22 -1.26
CA GLU A 5 -10.12 1.85 -0.41
C GLU A 5 -9.92 0.99 0.84
N ARG A 6 -8.67 0.68 1.16
CA ARG A 6 -8.28 -0.07 2.35
C ARG A 6 -7.11 0.59 3.03
N SER A 7 -7.22 0.77 4.35
CA SER A 7 -6.10 1.13 5.19
C SER A 7 -5.40 -0.15 5.67
N LEU A 8 -4.08 -0.19 5.58
CA LEU A 8 -3.27 -1.28 6.09
C LEU A 8 -2.05 -0.73 6.83
N THR A 9 -1.75 -1.36 7.95
CA THR A 9 -0.52 -1.08 8.70
C THR A 9 0.48 -2.18 8.41
N MET A 10 1.69 -1.81 8.01
CA MET A 10 2.76 -2.75 7.66
C MET A 10 4.06 -2.42 8.37
N LEU A 11 4.83 -3.46 8.69
CA LEU A 11 6.14 -3.34 9.30
C LEU A 11 7.20 -3.55 8.22
N LEU A 12 7.89 -2.46 7.84
CA LEU A 12 8.91 -2.45 6.80
C LEU A 12 10.30 -2.69 7.41
N PRO A 13 11.00 -3.77 7.03
CA PRO A 13 12.34 -4.05 7.51
C PRO A 13 13.32 -2.90 7.20
N GLY A 14 13.96 -2.37 8.25
CA GLY A 14 14.91 -1.26 8.15
C GLY A 14 14.28 0.13 8.13
N PHE A 15 12.95 0.25 8.21
CA PHE A 15 12.26 1.54 8.28
C PHE A 15 11.36 1.63 9.53
N GLY A 16 10.58 0.58 9.80
CA GLY A 16 9.66 0.52 10.93
C GLY A 16 8.21 0.44 10.47
N LEU A 17 7.30 0.96 11.29
CA LEU A 17 5.86 0.85 11.10
C LEU A 17 5.37 1.95 10.17
N VAL A 18 4.59 1.55 9.16
CA VAL A 18 4.01 2.43 8.15
C VAL A 18 2.53 2.14 8.01
N GLU A 19 1.75 3.21 7.97
CA GLU A 19 0.34 3.18 7.64
C GLU A 19 0.17 3.56 6.17
N CYS A 20 -0.45 2.66 5.42
CA CYS A 20 -0.69 2.82 3.99
C CYS A 20 -2.19 2.88 3.73
N VAL A 21 -2.58 3.80 2.86
CA VAL A 21 -3.89 3.79 2.21
C VAL A 21 -3.68 3.23 0.82
N THR A 22 -4.40 2.17 0.49
CA THR A 22 -4.33 1.50 -0.79
C THR A 22 -5.69 1.40 -1.44
N THR A 23 -5.72 1.57 -2.76
CA THR A 23 -6.91 1.30 -3.56
C THR A 23 -6.72 -0.03 -4.28
N THR A 24 -7.71 -0.90 -4.19
CA THR A 24 -7.69 -2.19 -4.89
C THR A 24 -8.78 -2.22 -5.95
N THR A 25 -8.38 -2.52 -7.19
CA THR A 25 -9.32 -2.71 -8.30
C THR A 25 -9.55 -4.21 -8.50
N GLU A 26 -10.80 -4.64 -8.30
CA GLU A 26 -11.20 -6.03 -8.48
C GLU A 26 -11.61 -6.32 -9.93
N ALA A 27 -11.20 -7.49 -10.44
CA ALA A 27 -11.67 -8.04 -11.70
C ALA A 27 -13.11 -8.59 -11.56
N LYS A 28 -13.77 -8.85 -12.70
CA LYS A 28 -15.16 -9.32 -12.73
C LYS A 28 -15.35 -10.71 -12.09
N ASP A 29 -14.29 -11.47 -11.94
CA ASP A 29 -14.26 -12.77 -11.27
C ASP A 29 -13.97 -12.67 -9.75
N GLY A 30 -13.85 -11.44 -9.22
CA GLY A 30 -13.52 -11.18 -7.82
C GLY A 30 -12.03 -11.29 -7.50
N SER A 31 -11.16 -11.55 -8.49
CA SER A 31 -9.71 -11.51 -8.28
C SER A 31 -9.20 -10.07 -8.15
N VAL A 32 -8.17 -9.88 -7.32
CA VAL A 32 -7.50 -8.58 -7.21
C VAL A 32 -6.67 -8.35 -8.46
N ARG A 33 -6.95 -7.27 -9.20
CA ARG A 33 -6.31 -6.99 -10.48
C ARG A 33 -5.19 -5.96 -10.38
N ASP A 34 -5.38 -4.95 -9.54
CA ASP A 34 -4.38 -3.89 -9.31
C ASP A 34 -4.48 -3.43 -7.86
N ILE A 35 -3.33 -3.12 -7.25
CA ILE A 35 -3.23 -2.51 -5.93
C ILE A 35 -2.38 -1.26 -6.09
N ARG A 36 -2.95 -0.11 -5.76
CA ARG A 36 -2.28 1.20 -5.78
C ARG A 36 -2.12 1.74 -4.38
N VAL A 37 -0.99 2.39 -4.13
CA VAL A 37 -0.74 3.12 -2.89
C VAL A 37 -1.14 4.56 -3.10
N GLU A 38 -2.12 5.05 -2.35
CA GLU A 38 -2.57 6.44 -2.41
C GLU A 38 -1.82 7.31 -1.40
N SER A 39 -1.48 6.71 -0.25
CA SER A 39 -0.72 7.37 0.82
C SER A 39 0.07 6.35 1.61
N ALA A 40 1.23 6.76 2.11
CA ALA A 40 2.04 6.00 3.05
C ALA A 40 2.72 6.97 4.02
N VAL A 41 2.49 6.75 5.31
CA VAL A 41 3.04 7.58 6.39
C VAL A 41 3.73 6.72 7.44
N ASP A 42 4.79 7.24 8.05
CA ASP A 42 5.45 6.61 9.19
C ASP A 42 4.61 6.72 10.47
N LYS A 43 5.10 6.10 11.55
CA LYS A 43 4.50 6.16 12.89
C LYS A 43 4.28 7.59 13.44
N ASP A 44 4.99 8.58 12.90
CA ASP A 44 4.93 9.97 13.32
C ASP A 44 4.00 10.79 12.39
N GLY A 45 3.29 10.13 11.46
CA GLY A 45 2.37 10.73 10.50
C GLY A 45 3.06 11.44 9.35
N ARG A 46 4.36 11.23 9.13
CA ARG A 46 5.12 11.87 8.06
C ARG A 46 5.09 10.99 6.82
N ARG A 47 4.92 11.62 5.66
CA ARG A 47 5.04 10.91 4.38
C ARG A 47 6.39 10.22 4.28
N VAL A 48 6.34 8.94 3.90
CA VAL A 48 7.56 8.16 3.67
C VAL A 48 8.34 8.69 2.48
N ASP A 49 9.65 8.48 2.47
CA ASP A 49 10.49 8.87 1.34
C ASP A 49 10.25 8.00 0.09
N TYR A 50 10.81 8.44 -1.04
CA TYR A 50 10.63 7.78 -2.33
C TYR A 50 11.13 6.33 -2.36
N ARG A 51 12.17 5.98 -1.57
CA ARG A 51 12.75 4.63 -1.54
C ARG A 51 11.83 3.68 -0.80
N THR A 52 11.30 4.16 0.32
CA THR A 52 10.34 3.46 1.15
C THR A 52 9.05 3.25 0.39
N TRP A 53 8.57 4.29 -0.31
CA TRP A 53 7.42 4.20 -1.21
C TRP A 53 7.58 3.11 -2.27
N ALA A 54 8.68 3.15 -3.05
CA ALA A 54 8.93 2.15 -4.09
C ALA A 54 8.99 0.72 -3.52
N ARG A 55 9.52 0.56 -2.30
CA ARG A 55 9.57 -0.73 -1.62
C ARG A 55 8.18 -1.21 -1.18
N ILE A 56 7.32 -0.30 -0.70
CA ILE A 56 5.91 -0.62 -0.38
C ILE A 56 5.19 -1.09 -1.63
N GLU A 57 5.32 -0.37 -2.74
CA GLU A 57 4.71 -0.77 -4.03
C GLU A 57 5.20 -2.15 -4.50
N GLN A 58 6.50 -2.43 -4.37
CA GLN A 58 7.05 -3.76 -4.70
C GLN A 58 6.46 -4.88 -3.83
N LEU A 59 6.31 -4.65 -2.53
CA LEU A 59 5.74 -5.63 -1.60
C LEU A 59 4.26 -5.91 -1.88
N LEU A 60 3.50 -4.87 -2.26
CA LEU A 60 2.08 -5.00 -2.55
C LEU A 60 1.80 -5.63 -3.92
N ARG A 61 2.65 -5.40 -4.92
CA ARG A 61 2.53 -6.03 -6.26
C ARG A 61 2.91 -7.52 -6.29
N GLY A 62 3.69 -7.99 -5.31
CA GLY A 62 4.12 -9.39 -5.20
C GLY A 62 3.14 -10.31 -4.46
N ARG A 63 1.94 -9.81 -4.11
CA ARG A 63 0.90 -10.57 -3.39
C ARG A 63 -0.21 -11.06 -4.31
#